data_AF-A0A3D1DQ95-F1
#
_entry.id   AF-A0A3D1DQ95-F1
#
_cell.length_a   1.000
_cell.length_b   1.000
_cell.length_c   1.000
_cell.angle_alpha   90.00
_cell.angle_beta   90.00
_cell.angle_gamma   90.00
#
_symmetry.space_group_name_H-M   'P 1'
#
loop_
_entity.id
_entity.type
_entity.pdbx_description
1 polymer ?
#
loop_
_entity_poly.entity_id
_entity_poly.type
_entity_poly.pdbx_seq_one_letter_code
_entity_poly.pdbx_strand_id
1 'polypeptide(L)' 'MTELRYTFLEGNKVTDLGPLVTMAQKDAKGDRRFAPYWNLYVSGNPLSDAAKGGQIAALKKVGVRVDPKPKSKKKSKKKK' A
#
# COMPACT_ATOMS: atom_id res chain seq x y z
N MET A 1 -16.09 7.77 4.58
CA MET A 1 -14.75 7.27 4.98
C MET A 1 -13.77 8.44 4.85
N THR A 2 -13.31 9.03 5.95
CA THR A 2 -12.44 10.24 5.91
C THR A 2 -10.97 9.94 6.13
N GLU A 3 -10.62 8.78 6.71
CA GLU A 3 -9.22 8.42 6.97
C GLU A 3 -8.97 6.93 6.71
N LEU A 4 -8.11 6.63 5.74
CA LEU A 4 -7.63 5.28 5.46
C LEU A 4 -6.13 5.20 5.78
N ARG A 5 -5.79 4.56 6.90
CA ARG A 5 -4.40 4.55 7.41
C ARG A 5 -3.67 3.23 7.16
N TYR A 6 -4.38 2.11 7.26
CA TYR A 6 -3.80 0.78 7.15
C TYR A 6 -4.73 -0.16 6.37
N THR A 7 -4.19 -0.84 5.36
CA THR A 7 -4.90 -1.88 4.61
C THR A 7 -4.00 -3.10 4.51
N PHE A 8 -4.49 -4.22 5.06
CA PHE A 8 -3.79 -5.49 5.08
C PHE A 8 -4.45 -6.42 4.06
N LEU A 9 -3.76 -6.66 2.95
CA LEU A 9 -4.17 -7.60 1.91
C LEU A 9 -3.27 -8.84 1.88
N GLU A 10 -2.44 -9.05 2.90
CA GLU A 10 -1.45 -10.11 2.92
C GLU A 10 -2.08 -11.51 2.77
N GLY A 11 -1.42 -12.40 2.02
CA GLY A 11 -1.85 -13.81 1.86
C GLY A 11 -3.14 -14.02 1.06
N ASN A 12 -3.60 -13.01 0.33
CA ASN A 12 -4.77 -13.12 -0.54
C ASN A 12 -4.38 -13.52 -1.98
N LYS A 13 -5.38 -13.55 -2.88
CA LYS A 13 -5.20 -13.83 -4.31
C LYS A 13 -5.25 -12.56 -5.17
N VAL A 14 -4.70 -11.46 -4.66
CA VAL A 14 -4.68 -10.18 -5.39
C VAL A 14 -3.63 -10.22 -6.48
N THR A 15 -4.03 -9.98 -7.73
CA THR A 15 -3.12 -9.90 -8.88
C THR A 15 -2.92 -8.47 -9.37
N ASP A 16 -3.91 -7.61 -9.12
CA ASP A 16 -4.02 -6.24 -9.63
C ASP A 16 -4.27 -5.23 -8.50
N LEU A 17 -3.53 -4.13 -8.53
CA LEU A 17 -3.65 -3.00 -7.60
C LEU A 17 -4.22 -1.75 -8.30
N GLY A 18 -4.68 -1.86 -9.55
CA GLY A 18 -5.18 -0.75 -10.36
C GLY A 18 -6.30 0.07 -9.69
N PRO A 19 -7.30 -0.57 -9.07
CA PRO A 19 -8.33 0.14 -8.29
C PRO A 19 -7.75 0.96 -7.15
N LEU A 20 -6.75 0.42 -6.44
CA LEU A 20 -6.09 1.12 -5.33
C LEU A 20 -5.27 2.31 -5.82
N VAL A 21 -4.58 2.16 -6.96
CA VAL A 21 -3.86 3.25 -7.63
C VAL A 21 -4.83 4.37 -7.99
N THR A 22 -5.95 4.04 -8.64
CA THR A 22 -6.96 5.02 -9.06
C THR A 22 -7.54 5.77 -7.86
N MET A 23 -7.84 5.05 -6.79
CA MET A 23 -8.36 5.62 -5.55
C MET A 23 -7.35 6.58 -4.90
N ALA A 24 -6.08 6.16 -4.77
CA ALA A 24 -5.02 6.99 -4.20
C ALA A 24 -4.71 8.22 -5.05
N GLN A 25 -4.72 8.09 -6.38
CA GLN A 25 -4.51 9.23 -7.29
C GLN A 25 -5.64 10.25 -7.22
N LYS A 26 -6.90 9.81 -7.09
CA LYS A 26 -8.04 10.72 -6.91
C LYS A 26 -7.92 11.51 -5.61
N ASP A 27 -7.58 10.84 -4.51
CA ASP A 27 -7.37 11.52 -3.22
C ASP A 27 -6.16 12.45 -3.24
N ALA A 28 -5.06 12.04 -3.87
CA ALA A 28 -3.84 12.84 -3.98
C ALA A 28 -4.02 14.15 -4.77
N LYS A 29 -4.97 14.16 -5.72
CA LYS A 29 -5.39 15.34 -6.50
C LYS A 29 -6.39 16.23 -5.77
N GLY A 30 -7.16 15.67 -4.84
CA GLY A 30 -8.12 16.40 -4.01
C GLY A 30 -7.52 16.80 -2.66
N ASP A 31 -8.27 16.56 -1.59
CA ASP A 31 -7.92 17.02 -0.23
C ASP A 31 -6.81 16.21 0.44
N ARG A 32 -6.26 15.18 -0.23
CA ARG A 32 -5.16 14.33 0.30
C ARG A 32 -5.47 13.75 1.68
N ARG A 33 -6.67 13.22 1.85
CA ARG A 33 -7.20 12.81 3.16
C ARG A 33 -6.49 11.55 3.66
N PHE A 34 -6.04 10.69 2.76
CA PHE A 34 -5.44 9.42 3.16
C PHE A 34 -4.22 8.99 2.35
N ALA A 35 -4.11 9.31 1.06
CA ALA A 35 -3.02 8.82 0.21
C ALA A 35 -1.61 9.06 0.78
N PRO A 36 -1.29 10.25 1.37
CA PRO A 36 0.02 10.49 1.98
C PRO A 36 0.29 9.69 3.27
N TYR A 37 -0.75 9.19 3.92
CA TYR A 37 -0.69 8.55 5.23
C TYR A 37 -1.03 7.06 5.18
N TRP A 38 -1.37 6.55 4.00
CA TRP A 38 -1.86 5.19 3.82
C TRP A 38 -0.71 4.18 3.75
N ASN A 39 -0.81 3.13 4.57
CA ASN A 39 0.08 1.98 4.56
C ASN A 39 -0.66 0.77 3.98
N LEU A 40 -0.09 0.19 2.92
CA LEU A 40 -0.65 -0.92 2.19
C LEU A 40 0.28 -2.14 2.27
N TYR A 41 -0.24 -3.26 2.77
CA TYR A 41 0.50 -4.51 2.92
C TYR A 41 -0.04 -5.54 1.94
N VAL A 42 0.78 -5.97 0.99
CA VAL A 42 0.38 -6.86 -0.14
C VAL A 42 1.24 -8.11 -0.24
N SER A 43 2.00 -8.42 0.80
CA SER A 43 2.86 -9.61 0.84
C SER A 43 2.08 -10.91 0.65
N GLY A 44 2.70 -11.93 0.06
CA GLY A 44 2.05 -13.24 -0.15
C GLY A 44 0.93 -13.27 -1.20
N ASN A 45 0.74 -12.20 -1.97
CA ASN A 45 -0.20 -12.18 -3.10
C ASN A 45 0.50 -12.51 -4.44
N PRO A 46 -0.19 -13.19 -5.38
CA PRO A 46 0.31 -13.45 -6.73
C PRO A 46 0.22 -12.17 -7.61
N LEU A 47 0.91 -11.10 -7.20
CA LEU A 47 0.92 -9.83 -7.94
C LEU A 47 1.47 -10.02 -9.36
N SER A 48 0.76 -9.46 -10.34
CA SER A 48 1.21 -9.39 -11.74
C SER A 48 2.49 -8.55 -11.88
N ASP A 49 3.19 -8.67 -13.00
CA ASP A 49 4.39 -7.87 -13.27
C ASP A 49 4.07 -6.37 -13.36
N ALA A 50 2.91 -6.04 -13.93
CA ALA A 50 2.36 -4.68 -13.93
C ALA A 50 2.15 -4.15 -12.50
N ALA A 51 1.66 -5.01 -11.59
CA ALA A 51 1.48 -4.65 -10.19
C ALA A 51 2.81 -4.43 -9.48
N LYS A 52 3.76 -5.37 -9.59
CA LYS A 52 5.08 -5.34 -8.93
C LYS A 52 5.91 -4.12 -9.34
N GLY A 53 5.86 -3.74 -10.61
CA GLY A 53 6.58 -2.58 -11.15
C GLY A 53 5.75 -1.30 -11.10
N GLY A 54 4.82 -1.17 -12.05
CA GLY A 54 4.15 0.09 -12.36
C GLY A 54 3.18 0.55 -11.27
N GLN A 55 2.33 -0.33 -10.77
CA GLN A 55 1.26 0.07 -9.84
C GLN A 55 1.80 0.39 -8.44
N ILE A 56 2.75 -0.41 -7.93
CA ILE A 56 3.44 -0.10 -6.68
C ILE A 56 4.21 1.23 -6.78
N ALA A 57 4.88 1.48 -7.91
CA ALA A 57 5.56 2.76 -8.14
C ALA A 57 4.57 3.94 -8.16
N ALA A 58 3.43 3.77 -8.83
CA ALA A 58 2.38 4.78 -8.88
C ALA A 58 1.80 5.10 -7.49
N LEU A 59 1.55 4.08 -6.65
CA LEU A 59 1.12 4.24 -5.27
C LEU A 59 2.15 5.00 -4.43
N LYS A 60 3.43 4.63 -4.53
CA LYS A 60 4.51 5.34 -3.83
C LYS A 60 4.63 6.80 -4.24
N LYS A 61 4.43 7.09 -5.54
CA LYS A 61 4.48 8.47 -6.07
C LYS A 61 3.42 9.39 -5.47
N VAL A 62 2.28 8.85 -5.06
CA VAL A 62 1.19 9.61 -4.40
C VAL A 62 1.26 9.57 -2.87
N GLY A 63 2.36 9.05 -2.31
CA GLY A 63 2.63 9.04 -0.86
C GLY A 63 2.23 7.76 -0.13
N VAL A 64 1.66 6.77 -0.83
CA VAL A 64 1.26 5.50 -0.21
C VAL A 64 2.48 4.65 0.11
N ARG A 65 2.54 4.14 1.33
CA ARG A 65 3.62 3.28 1.82
C ARG A 65 3.25 1.82 1.56
N VAL A 66 3.75 1.27 0.46
CA VAL A 66 3.50 -0.13 0.10
C VAL A 66 4.60 -1.03 0.64
N ASP A 67 4.21 -2.06 1.41
CA ASP A 67 5.09 -3.14 1.83
C ASP A 67 4.82 -4.41 0.99
N PRO A 68 5.66 -4.69 0.00
CA PRO A 68 5.56 -5.90 -0.81
C PRO A 68 6.20 -7.13 -0.14
N LYS A 69 6.92 -6.96 0.98
CA LYS A 69 7.54 -8.07 1.71
C LYS A 69 6.73 -8.36 2.97
N PRO A 70 6.68 -9.62 3.42
CA PRO A 70 6.08 -9.92 4.70
C PRO A 70 6.84 -9.15 5.78
N LYS A 71 6.13 -8.43 6.64
CA LYS A 71 6.74 -7.71 7.78
C LYS A 71 7.34 -8.74 8.73
N SER A 72 8.59 -9.11 8.47
CA SER A 72 9.42 -9.82 9.44
C SER A 72 9.38 -8.96 10.71
N LYS A 73 8.78 -9.51 11.78
CA LYS A 73 8.46 -8.79 13.00
C LYS A 73 9.69 -8.00 13.44
N LYS A 74 9.65 -6.67 13.29
CA LYS A 74 10.68 -5.80 13.84
C LYS A 74 10.57 -5.98 15.36
N LYS A 75 11.44 -6.83 15.92
CA LYS A 75 11.53 -7.07 17.36
C LYS A 75 11.53 -5.71 18.05
N SER A 76 10.58 -5.55 18.97
CA SER A 76 10.54 -4.46 19.94
C SER A 76 11.94 -4.22 20.48
N LYS A 77 12.60 -3.13 20.08
CA LYS A 77 13.75 -2.62 20.81
C LYS A 77 13.19 -1.98 22.07
N LYS A 78 12.96 -2.81 23.08
CA LYS A 78 12.83 -2.42 24.49
C LYS A 78 14.08 -1.60 24.82
N LYS A 79 13.94 -0.27 24.90
CA LYS A 79 15.00 0.62 25.35
C LYS A 79 15.04 0.48 26.87
N LYS A 80 16.17 -0.04 27.34
CA LYS A 80 16.55 -0.19 28.75
C LYS A 80 16.72 1.19 29.39
#